data_AF-A0A514MBE0-F1
#
_entry.id   AF-A0A514MBE0-F1
#
_cell.length_a   1.000
_cell.length_b   1.000
_cell.length_c   1.000
_cell.angle_alpha   90.00
_cell.angle_beta   90.00
_cell.angle_gamma   90.00
#
_symmetry.space_group_name_H-M   'P 1'
#
loop_
_entity.id
_entity.type
_entity.pdbx_description
1 polymer ?
#
loop_
_entity_poly.entity_id
_entity_poly.type
_entity_poly.pdbx_seq_one_letter_code
_entity_poly.pdbx_strand_id
1 'polypeptide(L)'
;LGLRGDDLQLIPQSALQELKPRDLQIAKSLLSSKFLQDKHRAELTLMVQMGKRAEIEALYSHGFDFLGKYMARKIVQGDYI
;
A
#
# COMPACT_ATOMS: atom_id res chain seq x y z
N LEU A 1 10.17 -0.61 -1.29
CA LEU A 1 9.87 -1.01 0.12
C LEU A 1 8.62 -0.28 0.56
N GLY A 2 7.59 -0.97 1.08
CA GLY A 2 6.34 -0.32 1.45
C GLY A 2 5.23 -1.29 1.81
N LEU A 3 4.04 -0.76 2.12
CA LEU A 3 2.82 -1.53 2.32
C LEU A 3 2.17 -1.85 0.97
N ARG A 4 1.98 -3.13 0.67
CA ARG A 4 1.44 -3.62 -0.60
C ARG A 4 0.14 -4.40 -0.42
N GLY A 5 -0.48 -4.81 -1.52
CA GLY A 5 -1.71 -5.61 -1.53
C GLY A 5 -1.66 -6.85 -0.63
N ASP A 6 -0.55 -7.58 -0.65
CA ASP A 6 -0.37 -8.79 0.17
C ASP A 6 -0.32 -8.49 1.68
N ASP A 7 0.05 -7.25 2.06
CA ASP A 7 0.16 -6.83 3.45
C ASP A 7 -1.18 -6.32 4.02
N LEU A 8 -2.23 -6.20 3.20
CA LEU A 8 -3.52 -5.67 3.62
C LEU A 8 -4.19 -6.49 4.73
N GLN A 9 -3.84 -7.78 4.83
CA GLN A 9 -4.29 -8.65 5.93
C GLN A 9 -3.78 -8.20 7.30
N LEU A 10 -2.69 -7.42 7.33
CA LEU A 10 -2.13 -6.82 8.55
C LEU A 10 -2.85 -5.52 8.93
N ILE A 11 -3.70 -4.97 8.06
CA ILE A 11 -4.36 -3.68 8.31
C ILE A 11 -5.77 -3.90 8.83
N PRO A 12 -6.13 -3.37 10.02
CA PRO A 12 -7.50 -3.40 10.50
C PRO A 12 -8.45 -2.70 9.52
N GLN A 13 -9.62 -3.29 9.27
CA GLN A 13 -10.60 -2.71 8.34
C GLN A 13 -11.03 -1.29 8.74
N SER A 14 -11.04 -0.98 10.04
CA SER A 14 -11.34 0.36 10.56
C SER A 14 -10.28 1.42 10.25
N ALA A 15 -9.06 1.01 9.92
CA ALA A 15 -7.97 1.90 9.52
C ALA A 15 -7.94 2.17 8.01
N LEU A 16 -8.72 1.42 7.22
CA LEU A 16 -8.86 1.66 5.79
C LEU A 16 -9.74 2.90 5.56
N GLN A 17 -9.20 3.86 4.84
CA GLN A 17 -9.89 5.09 4.46
C GLN A 17 -10.30 5.04 3.00
N GLU A 18 -11.45 5.63 2.69
CA GLU A 18 -11.88 5.82 1.30
C GLU A 18 -10.89 6.71 0.55
N LEU A 19 -10.64 6.39 -0.71
CA LEU A 19 -9.83 7.23 -1.58
C LEU A 19 -10.54 8.55 -1.84
N LYS A 20 -9.79 9.64 -1.65
CA LYS A 20 -10.29 10.96 -2.00
C LYS A 20 -10.37 11.09 -3.53
N PRO A 21 -11.31 11.89 -4.09
CA PRO A 21 -11.41 12.09 -5.54
C PRO A 21 -10.10 12.53 -6.19
N ARG A 22 -9.32 13.35 -5.49
CA ARG A 22 -7.98 13.80 -5.93
C ARG A 22 -7.00 12.63 -6.05
N ASP A 23 -6.97 11.75 -5.07
CA ASP A 23 -6.08 10.58 -5.05
C ASP A 23 -6.44 9.62 -6.20
N LEU A 24 -7.74 9.43 -6.45
CA LEU A 24 -8.24 8.62 -7.56
C LEU A 24 -7.83 9.20 -8.93
N GLN A 25 -7.93 10.52 -9.10
CA GLN A 25 -7.51 11.19 -10.33
C GLN A 25 -6.01 11.04 -10.57
N ILE A 26 -5.19 11.19 -9.52
CA ILE A 26 -3.73 11.00 -9.60
C ILE A 26 -3.41 9.55 -9.96
N ALA A 27 -4.07 8.57 -9.32
CA ALA A 27 -3.86 7.15 -9.61
C ALA A 27 -4.19 6.81 -11.07
N LYS A 28 -5.31 7.29 -11.61
CA LYS A 28 -5.68 7.09 -13.03
C LYS A 28 -4.68 7.73 -13.99
N SER A 29 -4.18 8.93 -13.65
CA SER A 29 -3.14 9.61 -14.43
C SER A 29 -1.84 8.79 -14.46
N LEU A 30 -1.39 8.30 -13.30
CA LEU A 30 -0.20 7.45 -13.18
C LEU A 30 -0.36 6.11 -13.91
N LEU A 31 -1.55 5.49 -13.86
CA LEU A 31 -1.85 4.29 -14.66
C LEU A 31 -1.77 4.56 -16.17
N SER A 32 -1.96 5.80 -16.63
CA SER A 32 -1.80 6.12 -18.05
C SER A 32 -0.34 6.40 -18.44
N SER A 33 0.56 6.48 -17.46
CA SER A 33 1.98 6.76 -17.69
C SER A 33 2.74 5.53 -18.19
N LYS A 34 3.63 5.75 -19.16
CA LYS A 34 4.59 4.75 -19.66
C LYS A 34 5.78 4.53 -18.73
N PHE A 35 5.99 5.44 -17.77
CA PHE A 35 7.07 5.34 -16.78
C PHE A 35 6.79 4.27 -15.71
N LEU A 36 5.51 3.97 -15.45
CA LEU A 36 5.10 3.07 -14.39
C LEU A 36 5.35 1.61 -14.79
N GLN A 37 6.25 0.95 -14.07
CA GLN A 37 6.57 -0.47 -14.25
C GLN A 37 5.37 -1.37 -13.89
N ASP A 38 5.31 -2.57 -14.48
CA ASP A 38 4.16 -3.47 -14.35
C ASP A 38 3.83 -3.87 -12.91
N LYS A 39 4.85 -4.10 -12.07
CA LYS A 39 4.63 -4.41 -10.65
C LYS A 39 3.95 -3.26 -9.90
N HIS A 40 4.41 -2.03 -10.11
CA HIS A 40 3.82 -0.83 -9.51
C HIS A 40 2.41 -0.57 -10.07
N ARG A 41 2.18 -0.85 -11.35
CA ARG A 41 0.88 -0.77 -12.01
C ARG A 41 -0.14 -1.73 -11.40
N ALA A 42 0.28 -2.96 -11.07
CA ALA A 42 -0.59 -3.94 -10.42
C ALA A 42 -1.06 -3.44 -9.03
N GLU A 43 -0.13 -2.98 -8.19
CA GLU A 43 -0.44 -2.40 -6.88
C GLU A 43 -1.37 -1.18 -6.98
N LEU A 44 -1.10 -0.28 -7.93
CA LEU A 44 -1.92 0.91 -8.13
C LEU A 44 -3.31 0.56 -8.67
N THR A 45 -3.42 -0.46 -9.51
CA THR A 45 -4.71 -0.98 -10.01
C THR A 45 -5.54 -1.56 -8.87
N LEU A 46 -4.92 -2.35 -7.99
CA LEU A 46 -5.57 -2.89 -6.80
C LEU A 46 -6.12 -1.76 -5.91
N MET A 47 -5.33 -0.72 -5.64
CA MET A 47 -5.76 0.44 -4.87
C MET A 47 -6.99 1.12 -5.50
N VAL A 48 -6.99 1.33 -6.82
CA VAL A 48 -8.12 1.93 -7.55
C VAL A 48 -9.36 1.06 -7.51
N GLN A 49 -9.22 -0.26 -7.65
CA GLN A 49 -10.33 -1.21 -7.61
C GLN A 49 -10.96 -1.31 -6.21
N MET A 50 -10.12 -1.36 -5.17
CA MET A 50 -10.60 -1.39 -3.80
C MET A 50 -11.22 -0.06 -3.37
N GLY A 51 -10.79 1.06 -3.95
CA GLY A 51 -11.22 2.40 -3.57
C GLY A 51 -10.76 2.81 -2.17
N LYS A 52 -9.82 2.07 -1.57
CA LYS A 52 -9.34 2.29 -0.20
C LYS A 52 -7.83 2.49 -0.13
N ARG A 53 -7.41 3.21 0.90
CA ARG A 53 -6.01 3.47 1.26
C ARG A 53 -5.78 3.20 2.74
N ALA A 54 -4.53 2.89 3.10
CA ALA A 54 -4.10 2.73 4.47
C ALA A 54 -2.89 3.63 4.73
N GLU A 55 -2.83 4.22 5.92
CA GLU A 55 -1.63 4.92 6.41
C GLU A 55 -0.68 3.88 7.04
N ILE A 56 0.63 4.12 6.99
CA ILE A 56 1.63 3.15 7.48
C ILE A 56 1.53 2.93 9.00
N GLU A 57 1.08 3.94 9.73
CA GLU A 57 0.83 3.93 11.18
C GLU A 57 -0.25 2.93 11.58
N ALA A 58 -1.10 2.47 10.65
CA ALA A 58 -2.10 1.44 10.94
C ALA A 58 -1.44 0.12 11.42
N LEU A 59 -0.18 -0.12 11.07
CA LEU A 59 0.60 -1.26 11.56
C LEU A 59 0.87 -1.21 13.07
N TYR A 60 0.78 -0.03 13.72
CA TYR A 60 0.92 0.07 15.17
C TYR A 60 -0.22 -0.57 15.95
N SER A 61 -1.31 -0.96 15.28
CA SER A 61 -2.36 -1.80 15.86
C SER A 61 -1.83 -3.15 16.39
N HIS A 62 -0.68 -3.61 15.88
CA HIS A 62 0.02 -4.83 16.35
C HIS A 62 1.08 -4.54 17.42
N GLY A 63 1.22 -3.29 17.87
CA GLY A 63 2.23 -2.85 18.83
C GLY A 63 3.22 -1.83 18.26
N PHE A 64 3.79 -0.98 19.12
CA PHE A 64 4.68 0.11 18.74
C PHE A 64 5.93 -0.36 17.97
N ASP A 65 6.49 -1.53 18.34
CA ASP A 65 7.69 -2.07 17.73
C ASP A 65 7.43 -2.86 16.42
N PHE A 66 6.16 -3.05 16.05
CA PHE A 66 5.78 -3.88 14.92
C PHE A 66 6.26 -3.31 13.59
N LEU A 67 6.17 -1.99 13.39
CA LEU A 67 6.62 -1.35 12.14
C LEU A 67 8.11 -1.62 11.86
N GLY A 68 8.95 -1.59 12.90
CA GLY A 68 10.37 -1.92 12.79
C GLY A 68 10.60 -3.38 12.38
N LYS A 69 9.88 -4.32 13.00
CA LYS A 69 9.93 -5.75 12.64
C LYS A 69 9.44 -6.02 11.22
N TYR A 70 8.37 -5.34 10.81
CA TYR A 70 7.79 -5.41 9.47
C TYR A 70 8.80 -4.96 8.40
N MET A 71 9.46 -3.82 8.63
CA MET A 71 10.50 -3.30 7.75
C MET A 71 11.70 -4.25 7.65
N ALA A 72 12.21 -4.74 8.78
CA ALA A 72 13.31 -5.70 8.80
C ALA A 72 12.97 -6.97 8.01
N ARG A 73 11.76 -7.51 8.20
CA ARG A 73 11.27 -8.69 7.48
C ARG A 73 11.25 -8.47 5.97
N LYS A 74 10.65 -7.36 5.51
CA LYS A 74 10.57 -7.00 4.07
C LYS A 74 11.95 -6.88 3.43
N ILE A 75 12.90 -6.26 4.13
CA ILE A 75 14.28 -6.09 3.64
C ILE A 75 14.99 -7.44 3.52
N VAL A 76 14.98 -8.24 4.59
CA VAL A 76 15.67 -9.55 4.63
C VAL A 76 15.10 -10.51 3.58
N GLN A 77 13.80 -10.46 3.34
CA GLN A 77 13.13 -11.29 2.34
C GLN A 77 13.30 -10.78 0.90
N GLY A 78 13.91 -9.60 0.69
CA GLY A 78 13.93 -8.96 -0.63
C GLY A 78 12.53 -8.59 -1.12
N ASP A 79 11.57 -8.45 -0.20
CA ASP A 79 10.16 -8.29 -0.52
C ASP A 79 9.79 -6.83 -0.73
N TYR A 80 10.28 -6.30 -1.86
CA TYR A 80 9.99 -4.95 -2.31
C TYR A 80 10.07 -4.85 -3.84
N ILE A 81 9.43 -3.82 -4.36
CA ILE A 81 9.49 -3.42 -5.77
C ILE A 81 10.11 -2.03 -5.88
#